data_AF-A0A1E3AJ70-F1
#
_entry.id   AF-A0A1E3AJ70-F1
#
_cell.length_a   1.000
_cell.length_b   1.000
_cell.length_c   1.000
_cell.angle_alpha   90.00
_cell.angle_beta   90.00
_cell.angle_gamma   90.00
#
_symmetry.space_group_name_H-M   'P 1'
#
loop_
_entity.id
_entity.type
_entity.pdbx_description
1 polymer ?
#
loop_
_entity_poly.entity_id
_entity_poly.type
_entity_poly.pdbx_seq_one_letter_code
_entity_poly.pdbx_strand_id
1 'polypeptide(L)'
;MSIFEYNEEEEMKKIRADEFSVGRENGKAEGKAEFVIELLENLGEIPDSLRERILSESDLSLLKKWFSEAVKAKTVGEFMEQTGLSENI
;
A
#
# COMPACT_ATOMS: atom_id res chain seq x y z
N MET A 1 44.83 -15.04 17.29
CA MET A 1 43.71 -15.15 16.33
C MET A 1 42.56 -14.40 16.98
N SER A 2 42.33 -13.13 16.59
CA SER A 2 41.26 -12.31 17.17
C SER A 2 40.01 -12.55 16.34
N ILE A 3 39.27 -13.59 16.70
CA ILE A 3 37.94 -13.82 16.15
C ILE A 3 37.01 -12.90 16.92
N PHE A 4 36.39 -11.96 16.20
CA PHE A 4 35.41 -11.03 16.73
C PHE A 4 34.43 -11.77 17.66
N GLU A 5 34.22 -11.25 18.87
CA GLU A 5 33.08 -11.65 19.70
C GLU A 5 31.81 -11.40 18.87
N TYR A 6 31.23 -12.47 18.35
CA TYR A 6 29.89 -12.44 17.74
C TYR A 6 28.90 -12.12 18.87
N ASN A 7 28.44 -10.87 18.93
CA ASN A 7 27.43 -10.46 19.88
C ASN A 7 26.04 -10.82 19.34
N GLU A 8 25.66 -12.09 19.50
CA GLU A 8 24.38 -12.65 19.06
C GLU A 8 23.17 -11.84 19.56
N GLU A 9 23.27 -11.20 20.73
CA GLU A 9 22.18 -10.37 21.26
C GLU A 9 21.93 -9.09 20.44
N GLU A 10 22.95 -8.47 19.87
CA GLU A 10 22.78 -7.25 19.06
C GLU A 10 22.21 -7.56 17.67
N GLU A 11 22.66 -8.66 17.04
CA GLU A 11 22.10 -9.17 15.79
C GLU A 11 20.61 -9.52 15.96
N MET A 12 20.27 -10.23 17.04
CA MET A 12 18.87 -10.58 17.36
C MET A 12 17.99 -9.37 17.68
N LYS A 13 18.56 -8.24 18.14
CA LYS A 13 17.82 -6.98 18.33
C LYS A 13 17.56 -6.27 17.00
N LYS A 14 18.54 -6.27 16.08
CA LYS A 14 18.38 -5.70 14.74
C LYS A 14 17.32 -6.45 13.93
N ILE A 15 17.39 -7.78 13.89
CA ILE A 15 16.42 -8.62 13.16
C ILE A 15 14.99 -8.33 13.65
N ARG A 16 14.77 -8.29 14.96
CA ARG A 16 13.44 -7.96 15.53
C ARG A 16 12.96 -6.55 15.19
N ALA A 17 13.87 -5.57 15.16
CA ALA A 17 13.53 -4.20 14.81
C ALA A 17 13.16 -4.08 13.32
N ASP A 18 13.89 -4.76 12.45
CA ASP A 18 13.65 -4.79 11.01
C ASP A 18 12.32 -5.52 10.69
N GLU A 19 12.09 -6.69 11.28
CA GLU A 19 10.83 -7.44 11.14
C GLU A 19 9.61 -6.64 11.64
N PHE A 20 9.76 -5.95 12.79
CA PHE A 20 8.71 -5.08 13.31
C PHE A 20 8.44 -3.88 12.39
N SER A 21 9.48 -3.30 11.79
CA SER A 21 9.34 -2.19 10.83
C SER A 21 8.59 -2.63 9.59
N VAL A 22 8.96 -3.78 9.00
CA VAL A 22 8.29 -4.35 7.82
C VAL A 22 6.82 -4.65 8.12
N GLY A 23 6.51 -5.27 9.27
CA GLY A 23 5.13 -5.53 9.67
C GLY A 23 4.29 -4.25 9.81
N ARG A 24 4.89 -3.17 10.35
CA ARG A 24 4.22 -1.88 10.48
C ARG A 24 3.98 -1.19 9.13
N GLU A 25 4.93 -1.31 8.20
CA GLU A 25 4.78 -0.75 6.85
C GLU A 25 3.72 -1.49 6.04
N ASN A 26 3.71 -2.82 6.09
CA ASN A 26 2.68 -3.63 5.43
C ASN A 26 1.27 -3.32 5.95
N GLY A 27 1.08 -3.32 7.28
CA GLY A 27 -0.22 -2.97 7.85
C GLY A 27 -0.67 -1.54 7.53
N LYS A 28 0.28 -0.62 7.33
CA LYS A 28 -0.02 0.75 6.88
C LYS A 28 -0.42 0.80 5.40
N ALA A 29 0.15 -0.07 4.57
CA ALA A 29 -0.21 -0.18 3.15
C ALA A 29 -1.61 -0.78 3.00
N GLU A 30 -1.87 -1.91 3.66
CA GLU A 30 -3.19 -2.56 3.68
C GLU A 30 -4.29 -1.59 4.12
N GLY A 31 -4.11 -0.93 5.27
CA GLY A 31 -5.09 0.04 5.76
C GLY A 31 -5.29 1.23 4.80
N LYS A 32 -4.24 1.67 4.09
CA LYS A 32 -4.38 2.73 3.07
C LYS A 32 -5.13 2.25 1.83
N ALA A 33 -4.89 1.02 1.38
CA ALA A 33 -5.60 0.42 0.26
C ALA A 33 -7.10 0.32 0.57
N GLU A 34 -7.46 -0.15 1.77
CA GLU A 34 -8.84 -0.21 2.23
C GLU A 34 -9.51 1.17 2.23
N PHE A 35 -8.83 2.22 2.72
CA PHE A 35 -9.38 3.58 2.68
C PHE A 35 -9.62 4.11 1.26
N VAL A 36 -8.76 3.75 0.29
CA VAL A 36 -8.98 4.11 -1.11
C VAL A 36 -10.24 3.42 -1.63
N ILE A 37 -10.42 2.13 -1.34
CA ILE A 37 -11.61 1.38 -1.73
C ILE A 37 -12.87 1.99 -1.13
N GLU A 38 -12.91 2.24 0.18
CA GLU A 38 -14.08 2.83 0.86
C GLU A 38 -14.47 4.17 0.22
N LEU A 39 -13.49 4.99 -0.16
CA LEU A 39 -13.76 6.26 -0.81
C LEU A 39 -14.35 6.07 -2.22
N LEU A 40 -13.83 5.12 -2.98
CA LEU A 40 -14.34 4.80 -4.32
C LEU A 40 -15.74 4.17 -4.27
N GLU A 41 -16.07 3.40 -3.23
CA GLU A 41 -17.42 2.82 -3.04
C GLU A 41 -18.49 3.90 -2.89
N ASN A 42 -18.13 5.08 -2.36
CA ASN A 42 -19.02 6.24 -2.31
C ASN A 42 -19.22 6.92 -3.68
N LEU A 43 -18.31 6.69 -4.64
CA LEU A 43 -18.37 7.26 -5.98
C LEU A 43 -19.10 6.36 -6.99
N GLY A 44 -19.25 5.06 -6.69
CA GLY A 44 -19.95 4.10 -7.54
C GLY A 44 -19.45 2.67 -7.40
N GLU A 45 -19.86 1.82 -8.34
CA GLU A 45 -19.43 0.43 -8.40
C GLU A 45 -17.95 0.34 -8.82
N ILE A 46 -17.16 -0.40 -8.04
CA ILE A 46 -15.74 -0.63 -8.29
C ILE A 46 -15.59 -1.94 -9.05
N PRO A 47 -14.96 -1.94 -10.25
CA PRO A 47 -14.62 -3.18 -10.95
C PRO A 47 -13.73 -4.09 -10.10
N ASP A 48 -13.96 -5.40 -10.14
CA ASP A 48 -13.17 -6.36 -9.35
C ASP A 48 -11.67 -6.27 -9.65
N SER A 49 -11.30 -6.09 -10.93
CA SER A 49 -9.90 -5.91 -11.34
C SER A 49 -9.23 -4.70 -10.69
N LEU A 50 -9.98 -3.60 -10.55
CA LEU A 50 -9.50 -2.39 -9.88
C LEU A 50 -9.37 -2.61 -8.37
N ARG A 51 -10.36 -3.27 -7.76
CA ARG A 51 -10.34 -3.61 -6.33
C ARG A 51 -9.12 -4.46 -5.98
N GLU A 52 -8.88 -5.54 -6.74
CA GLU A 52 -7.72 -6.41 -6.56
C GLU A 52 -6.40 -5.67 -6.78
N ARG A 53 -6.33 -4.79 -7.78
CA ARG A 53 -5.11 -4.01 -8.04
C ARG A 53 -4.77 -3.07 -6.88
N ILE A 54 -5.78 -2.46 -6.25
CA ILE A 54 -5.60 -1.56 -5.11
C ILE A 54 -5.20 -2.34 -3.86
N LEU A 55 -5.88 -3.45 -3.56
CA LEU A 55 -5.60 -4.27 -2.37
C LEU A 55 -4.24 -5.00 -2.43
N SER A 56 -3.76 -5.30 -3.63
CA SER A 56 -2.43 -5.89 -3.83
C SER A 56 -1.29 -4.86 -3.79
N GLU A 57 -1.59 -3.56 -3.76
CA GLU A 57 -0.57 -2.53 -3.79
C GLU A 57 0.06 -2.32 -2.41
N SER A 58 1.39 -2.35 -2.37
CA SER A 58 2.18 -2.18 -1.15
C SER A 58 2.97 -0.85 -1.15
N ASP A 59 3.07 -0.18 -2.30
CA ASP A 59 3.72 1.14 -2.39
C ASP A 59 2.83 2.23 -1.76
N LEU A 60 3.23 2.64 -0.54
CA LEU A 60 2.58 3.71 0.21
C LEU A 60 2.50 5.04 -0.54
N SER A 61 3.47 5.33 -1.42
CA SER A 61 3.48 6.56 -2.22
C SER A 61 2.42 6.52 -3.29
N LEU A 62 2.28 5.36 -3.96
CA LEU A 62 1.25 5.14 -4.96
C LEU A 62 -0.14 5.12 -4.33
N LEU A 63 -0.32 4.41 -3.21
CA LEU A 63 -1.56 4.42 -2.44
C LEU A 63 -1.94 5.83 -1.96
N LYS A 64 -0.97 6.65 -1.56
CA LYS A 64 -1.23 8.06 -1.20
C LYS A 64 -1.66 8.89 -2.41
N LYS A 65 -1.08 8.66 -3.58
CA LYS A 65 -1.50 9.31 -4.83
C LYS A 65 -2.93 8.91 -5.17
N TRP A 66 -3.25 7.61 -5.16
CA TRP A 66 -4.59 7.11 -5.41
C TRP A 66 -5.60 7.65 -4.40
N PHE A 67 -5.27 7.70 -3.11
CA PHE A 67 -6.12 8.36 -2.13
C PHE A 67 -6.41 9.82 -2.49
N SER A 68 -5.39 10.59 -2.88
CA SER A 68 -5.60 11.99 -3.27
C SER A 68 -6.43 12.15 -4.53
N GLU A 69 -6.33 11.23 -5.51
CA GLU A 69 -7.15 11.29 -6.72
C GLU A 69 -8.58 10.82 -6.44
N ALA A 70 -8.77 9.78 -5.64
CA ALA A 70 -10.09 9.31 -5.22
C ALA A 70 -10.87 10.40 -4.43
N VAL A 71 -10.19 11.25 -3.65
CA VAL A 71 -10.83 12.40 -2.97
C VAL A 71 -11.32 13.47 -3.96
N LYS A 72 -10.64 13.63 -5.09
CA LYS A 72 -11.00 14.65 -6.10
C LYS A 72 -12.00 14.13 -7.12
N ALA A 73 -11.95 12.84 -7.42
CA ALA A 73 -12.80 12.19 -8.41
C ALA A 73 -14.27 12.25 -7.99
N LYS A 74 -15.15 12.39 -8.98
CA LYS A 74 -16.60 12.34 -8.78
C LYS A 74 -17.21 11.00 -9.13
N THR A 75 -16.46 10.16 -9.84
CA THR A 75 -16.87 8.82 -10.27
C THR A 75 -15.66 7.87 -10.26
N VAL A 76 -15.92 6.56 -10.19
CA VAL A 76 -14.86 5.55 -10.32
C VAL A 76 -14.14 5.65 -11.67
N GLY A 77 -14.87 5.95 -12.76
CA GLY A 77 -14.27 6.13 -14.09
C GLY A 77 -13.27 7.30 -14.14
N GLU A 78 -13.64 8.45 -13.57
CA GLU A 78 -12.74 9.62 -13.50
C GLU A 78 -11.46 9.30 -12.71
N PHE A 79 -11.57 8.54 -11.62
CA PHE A 79 -10.40 8.07 -10.86
C PHE A 79 -9.50 7.17 -11.71
N MET A 80 -10.07 6.23 -12.47
CA MET A 80 -9.29 5.32 -13.33
C MET A 80 -8.52 6.09 -14.42
N GLU A 81 -9.15 7.09 -15.03
CA GLU A 81 -8.50 7.96 -16.02
C GLU A 81 -7.34 8.77 -15.39
N GLN A 82 -7.55 9.37 -14.22
CA GLN A 82 -6.53 10.18 -13.54
C GLN A 82 -5.33 9.37 -13.05
N THR A 83 -5.56 8.10 -12.71
CA THR A 83 -4.52 7.21 -12.18
C THR A 83 -3.82 6.38 -13.27
N GLY A 84 -4.35 6.36 -14.48
CA GLY A 84 -3.86 5.50 -15.56
C GLY A 84 -4.16 4.02 -15.31
N LEU A 85 -5.15 3.72 -14.47
CA LEU A 85 -5.65 2.36 -14.21
C LEU A 85 -6.75 1.95 -15.20
N SER A 86 -7.08 2.81 -16.17
CA SER A 86 -7.88 2.45 -17.33
C SER A 86 -7.20 1.29 -18.06
N GLU A 87 -7.87 0.15 -18.17
CA GLU A 87 -7.40 -1.00 -18.94
C GLU A 87 -7.00 -0.53 -20.35
N ASN A 88 -5.75 -0.79 -20.75
CA ASN A 88 -5.39 -0.75 -22.16
C ASN A 88 -6.21 -1.86 -22.83
N ILE A 89 -7.34 -1.49 -23.45
CA ILE A 89 -8.09 -2.34 -24.37
C ILE A 89 -7.26 -2.52 -25.65
#